data_AF-U3EU31-F1
#
_entry.id   AF-U3EU31-F1
#
_cell.length_a   1.000
_cell.length_b   1.000
_cell.length_c   1.000
_cell.angle_alpha   90.00
_cell.angle_beta   90.00
_cell.angle_gamma   90.00
#
_symmetry.space_group_name_H-M   'P 1'
#
loop_
_entity.id
_entity.type
_entity.pdbx_description
1 polymer ?
#
loop_
_entity_poly.entity_id
_entity_poly.type
_entity_poly.pdbx_seq_one_letter_code
_entity_poly.pdbx_strand_id
1 'polypeptide(L)'
;MQRQWDLLCLSLLLLSSVSAESEDPEVEVENFDQSSEDTNTETGRSSMEVVYKTPEPIGEVYFIETFDDAILSGWILSQTKKEDTDENIAKYDGRWEIEPLKENMVPGDRGLVLKSVAKHHAISTMLTKPFIFDSTPLIVQYEVNFQDGIDCGGAYVKLLSKSDDLDLEYFYDKTSYTIMFGPDKCGEDYKLHFIFRHKHPKTGNYEEKHAKRPDVDLKKMYTDRKTHLYTLVLKPDNTFEVLIDQAVVSKGNLLEDMIPPVNPPKEIEDPNDKKPEDWDERAKIPDPDAVKPDDWNEDEPPKIEDPDAVKPEGWLDNEPENIPDPNAEKPEDWDEEMDGVWEAPQIPNPKCEDAPGCGVWVRPMMNNPNYKGKWKPPMIENPNYQGIWSPQKIPNPDYFEDAHPFQMTTVDAMGLELWSMTSNIYFDNFIICSDKEVADRWAADGWGFKKMIASANEPGMFSQLVTAAEERPWLWIIYILTLALPIGMGILFCWPSKKMDDDIDYKKTDLAKPITKGELEQEISEKDEIKKTNENIDEGGGEDDDYEEENDTAERSQEEEDKSHSEEDEMREADESTGSVDGPAKSVRKRRVRKD
;
A
#
# COMPACT_ATOMS: atom_id res chain seq x y z
N MET A 1 -43.43 13.27 -21.06
CA MET A 1 -42.43 14.35 -20.96
C MET A 1 -42.74 15.30 -19.81
N GLN A 2 -43.41 16.45 -19.99
CA GLN A 2 -43.47 17.54 -18.97
C GLN A 2 -43.69 17.08 -17.52
N ARG A 3 -44.72 16.23 -17.28
CA ARG A 3 -45.05 15.65 -15.96
C ARG A 3 -43.97 14.75 -15.30
N GLN A 4 -42.98 14.28 -16.06
CA GLN A 4 -41.81 13.56 -15.54
C GLN A 4 -40.69 14.53 -15.16
N TRP A 5 -40.55 15.66 -15.86
CA TRP A 5 -39.60 16.72 -15.52
C TRP A 5 -40.02 17.47 -14.26
N ASP A 6 -41.33 17.72 -14.07
CA ASP A 6 -41.88 18.26 -12.82
C ASP A 6 -41.49 17.37 -11.61
N LEU A 7 -41.53 16.04 -11.78
CA LEU A 7 -41.13 15.05 -10.78
C LEU A 7 -39.61 15.04 -10.51
N LEU A 8 -38.79 15.21 -11.56
CA LEU A 8 -37.33 15.30 -11.45
C LEU A 8 -36.91 16.60 -10.73
N CYS A 9 -37.52 17.74 -11.07
CA CYS A 9 -37.31 19.00 -10.37
C CYS A 9 -37.78 18.94 -8.90
N LEU A 10 -38.91 18.27 -8.60
CA LEU A 10 -39.29 18.00 -7.21
C LEU A 10 -38.26 17.14 -6.49
N SER A 11 -37.69 16.12 -7.13
CA SER A 11 -36.67 15.25 -6.49
C SER A 11 -35.38 16.02 -6.14
N LEU A 12 -34.93 16.94 -7.00
CA LEU A 12 -33.80 17.83 -6.75
C LEU A 12 -34.07 18.87 -5.66
N LEU A 13 -35.30 19.39 -5.57
CA LEU A 13 -35.72 20.28 -4.47
C LEU A 13 -35.83 19.54 -3.13
N LEU A 14 -36.30 18.29 -3.14
CA LEU A 14 -36.36 17.46 -1.94
C LEU A 14 -34.95 17.07 -1.46
N LEU A 15 -34.05 16.67 -2.37
CA LEU A 15 -32.65 16.38 -2.04
C LEU A 15 -31.90 17.59 -1.48
N SER A 16 -32.19 18.82 -1.96
CA SER A 16 -31.59 20.03 -1.39
C SER A 16 -32.20 20.47 -0.06
N SER A 17 -33.46 20.12 0.23
CA SER A 17 -34.06 20.35 1.56
C SER A 17 -33.56 19.40 2.65
N VAL A 18 -33.05 18.21 2.30
CA VAL A 18 -32.60 17.19 3.27
C VAL A 18 -31.16 17.42 3.80
N SER A 19 -30.41 18.36 3.23
CA SER A 19 -29.07 18.75 3.72
C SER A 19 -29.06 20.00 4.62
N ALA A 20 -30.21 20.43 5.15
CA ALA A 20 -30.36 21.68 5.90
C ALA A 20 -31.18 21.53 7.19
N GLU A 21 -30.92 20.49 7.98
CA GLU A 21 -31.58 20.27 9.27
C GLU A 21 -30.56 19.77 10.32
N SER A 22 -29.96 20.72 11.04
CA SER A 22 -29.22 20.51 12.28
C SER A 22 -29.65 21.58 13.28
N GLU A 23 -30.41 21.18 14.30
CA GLU A 23 -30.95 22.08 15.32
C GLU A 23 -29.85 22.49 16.32
N ASP A 24 -29.48 23.77 16.34
CA ASP A 24 -28.75 24.39 17.46
C ASP A 24 -29.75 24.98 18.48
N PRO A 25 -29.60 24.71 19.79
CA PRO A 25 -30.56 25.16 20.80
C PRO A 25 -30.44 26.65 21.12
N GLU A 26 -31.60 27.32 21.20
CA GLU A 26 -31.75 28.75 21.48
C GLU A 26 -31.30 29.09 22.92
N VAL A 27 -30.35 30.04 23.05
CA VAL A 27 -29.90 30.58 24.35
C VAL A 27 -30.23 32.07 24.43
N GLU A 28 -31.22 32.41 25.24
CA GLU A 28 -31.60 33.81 25.51
C GLU A 28 -30.47 34.55 26.25
N VAL A 29 -30.12 35.74 25.77
CA VAL A 29 -29.30 36.72 26.51
C VAL A 29 -29.95 38.09 26.38
N GLU A 30 -30.33 38.70 27.51
CA GLU A 30 -30.99 40.01 27.52
C GLU A 30 -30.06 41.14 27.06
N ASN A 31 -30.58 42.05 26.24
CA ASN A 31 -29.88 43.28 25.88
C ASN A 31 -29.82 44.25 27.07
N PHE A 32 -28.62 44.78 27.37
CA PHE A 32 -28.45 46.03 28.11
C PHE A 32 -27.54 46.99 27.35
N ASP A 33 -27.76 48.29 27.53
CA ASP A 33 -27.55 49.28 26.48
C ASP A 33 -26.29 50.16 26.66
N GLN A 34 -25.63 50.42 25.53
CA GLN A 34 -25.07 51.73 25.13
C GLN A 34 -23.69 52.25 25.62
N SER A 35 -23.05 52.98 24.69
CA SER A 35 -21.87 53.87 24.80
C SER A 35 -20.49 53.19 24.94
N SER A 36 -19.42 53.67 24.29
CA SER A 36 -19.27 54.81 23.34
C SER A 36 -18.22 54.53 22.25
N GLU A 37 -18.25 55.32 21.17
CA GLU A 37 -17.24 55.36 20.12
C GLU A 37 -15.84 55.71 20.69
N ASP A 38 -14.74 55.15 20.13
CA ASP A 38 -13.81 55.92 19.29
C ASP A 38 -12.68 55.05 18.62
N THR A 39 -12.08 55.60 17.55
CA THR A 39 -10.82 55.21 16.86
C THR A 39 -10.73 53.95 15.98
N ASN A 40 -9.91 54.06 14.92
CA ASN A 40 -9.73 53.06 13.84
C ASN A 40 -8.61 52.05 14.12
N THR A 41 -8.79 50.79 13.68
CA THR A 41 -7.70 49.96 13.13
C THR A 41 -8.22 49.04 12.01
N GLU A 42 -7.30 48.32 11.37
CA GLU A 42 -7.43 47.66 10.06
C GLU A 42 -8.44 46.50 10.00
N THR A 43 -8.75 46.06 8.77
CA THR A 43 -9.64 44.92 8.46
C THR A 43 -9.12 43.61 9.05
N GLY A 44 -9.54 43.31 10.28
CA GLY A 44 -9.28 42.04 10.94
C GLY A 44 -9.97 40.88 10.22
N ARG A 45 -9.18 40.02 9.57
CA ARG A 45 -9.60 38.65 9.23
C ARG A 45 -9.79 37.92 10.56
N SER A 46 -11.03 37.73 10.99
CA SER A 46 -11.34 37.03 12.24
C SER A 46 -11.08 35.53 12.08
N SER A 47 -9.82 35.14 12.23
CA SER A 47 -9.45 33.80 12.67
C SER A 47 -9.81 33.67 14.15
N MET A 48 -10.67 32.72 14.49
CA MET A 48 -10.73 32.20 15.85
C MET A 48 -9.38 31.52 16.14
N GLU A 49 -8.48 32.24 16.81
CA GLU A 49 -7.22 31.69 17.30
C GLU A 49 -7.54 30.79 18.49
N VAL A 50 -7.84 29.52 18.22
CA VAL A 50 -8.24 28.56 19.25
C VAL A 50 -7.00 28.18 20.06
N VAL A 51 -6.83 28.84 21.20
CA VAL A 51 -5.71 28.63 22.11
C VAL A 51 -5.75 27.21 22.67
N TYR A 52 -4.74 26.42 22.31
CA TYR A 52 -4.48 25.09 22.85
C TYR A 52 -4.32 25.13 24.38
N LYS A 53 -4.69 24.03 25.03
CA LYS A 53 -4.49 23.79 26.46
C LYS A 53 -4.05 22.36 26.64
N THR A 54 -3.03 22.14 27.46
CA THR A 54 -2.65 20.83 27.98
C THR A 54 -3.89 20.08 28.51
N PRO A 55 -4.17 18.86 28.03
CA PRO A 55 -5.24 18.02 28.56
C PRO A 55 -5.03 17.71 30.06
N GLU A 56 -6.10 17.74 30.85
CA GLU A 56 -6.09 17.32 32.26
C GLU A 56 -6.91 16.03 32.45
N PRO A 57 -6.37 14.96 33.08
CA PRO A 57 -7.07 13.68 33.15
C PRO A 57 -8.18 13.69 34.23
N ILE A 58 -9.43 13.54 33.80
CA ILE A 58 -10.59 13.48 34.71
C ILE A 58 -10.84 12.04 35.20
N GLY A 59 -9.91 11.49 35.98
CA GLY A 59 -10.02 10.13 36.55
C GLY A 59 -8.77 9.66 37.31
N GLU A 60 -8.71 8.37 37.65
CA GLU A 60 -7.46 7.76 38.14
C GLU A 60 -6.55 7.38 36.95
N VAL A 61 -5.34 7.91 36.94
CA VAL A 61 -4.27 7.58 35.99
C VAL A 61 -3.05 7.01 36.71
N TYR A 62 -2.29 6.17 36.00
CA TYR A 62 -1.03 5.58 36.45
C TYR A 62 0.18 6.29 35.85
N PHE A 63 0.01 6.88 34.66
CA PHE A 63 0.99 7.72 33.96
C PHE A 63 0.28 8.65 32.97
N ILE A 64 0.82 9.86 32.79
CA ILE A 64 0.48 10.81 31.73
C ILE A 64 1.76 11.51 31.26
N GLU A 65 1.83 11.90 29.98
CA GLU A 65 2.87 12.79 29.43
C GLU A 65 2.37 13.50 28.17
N THR A 66 2.65 14.80 28.06
CA THR A 66 2.28 15.69 26.93
C THR A 66 3.44 16.57 26.44
N PHE A 67 4.61 16.55 27.10
CA PHE A 67 5.82 17.32 26.76
C PHE A 67 5.67 18.84 26.54
N ASP A 68 4.50 19.45 26.80
CA ASP A 68 4.20 20.88 26.58
C ASP A 68 5.20 21.82 27.27
N ASP A 69 5.68 21.44 28.46
CA ASP A 69 6.71 22.13 29.27
C ASP A 69 8.09 22.21 28.56
N ALA A 70 8.27 21.52 27.44
CA ALA A 70 9.50 21.45 26.63
C ALA A 70 10.73 20.88 27.36
N ILE A 71 10.52 20.11 28.44
CA ILE A 71 11.57 19.54 29.29
C ILE A 71 11.34 18.03 29.42
N LEU A 72 12.40 17.23 29.23
CA LEU A 72 12.41 15.77 29.49
C LEU A 72 12.43 15.49 31.02
N SER A 73 11.39 15.90 31.72
CA SER A 73 11.27 15.75 33.17
C SER A 73 10.90 14.30 33.52
N GLY A 74 11.69 13.62 34.35
CA GLY A 74 11.42 12.23 34.74
C GLY A 74 11.71 11.16 33.68
N TRP A 75 12.13 11.54 32.47
CA TRP A 75 12.60 10.61 31.44
C TRP A 75 14.12 10.38 31.54
N ILE A 76 14.52 9.12 31.48
CA ILE A 76 15.90 8.65 31.62
C ILE A 76 16.34 8.01 30.30
N LEU A 77 17.46 8.49 29.77
CA LEU A 77 18.13 7.93 28.60
C LEU A 77 19.01 6.74 29.02
N SER A 78 18.94 5.64 28.29
CA SER A 78 19.81 4.50 28.53
C SER A 78 21.28 4.84 28.22
N GLN A 79 22.19 4.35 29.05
CA GLN A 79 23.65 4.44 28.82
C GLN A 79 24.24 3.10 28.33
N THR A 80 23.38 2.12 28.03
CA THR A 80 23.74 0.73 27.77
C THR A 80 24.22 0.47 26.33
N LYS A 81 24.85 -0.69 26.14
CA LYS A 81 25.16 -1.26 24.84
C LYS A 81 24.59 -2.67 24.76
N LYS A 82 23.99 -3.00 23.61
CA LYS A 82 23.58 -4.36 23.22
C LYS A 82 24.83 -5.22 23.03
N GLU A 83 24.88 -6.38 23.68
CA GLU A 83 26.09 -7.22 23.72
C GLU A 83 26.32 -7.99 22.40
N ASP A 84 25.23 -8.36 21.71
CA ASP A 84 25.25 -9.27 20.55
C ASP A 84 25.20 -8.51 19.21
N THR A 85 25.95 -7.40 19.07
CA THR A 85 25.89 -6.53 17.87
C THR A 85 27.22 -5.79 17.66
N ASP A 86 27.55 -5.41 16.42
CA ASP A 86 28.75 -4.62 16.07
C ASP A 86 28.91 -3.37 16.96
N GLU A 87 30.12 -3.11 17.48
CA GLU A 87 30.41 -2.03 18.45
C GLU A 87 30.01 -0.61 17.99
N ASN A 88 29.81 -0.42 16.68
CA ASN A 88 29.39 0.83 16.06
C ASN A 88 27.87 1.04 16.07
N ILE A 89 27.09 -0.05 16.15
CA ILE A 89 25.61 -0.06 16.13
C ILE A 89 25.05 -0.41 17.51
N ALA A 90 25.77 -1.23 18.28
CA ALA A 90 25.40 -1.73 19.61
C ALA A 90 25.03 -0.69 20.67
N LYS A 91 25.30 0.61 20.47
CA LYS A 91 25.09 1.65 21.48
C LYS A 91 23.68 2.23 21.34
N TYR A 92 23.02 2.43 22.47
CA TYR A 92 21.77 3.21 22.56
C TYR A 92 22.06 4.72 22.50
N ASP A 93 22.75 5.17 21.44
CA ASP A 93 23.22 6.56 21.27
C ASP A 93 22.40 7.37 20.23
N GLY A 94 21.16 6.93 20.01
CA GLY A 94 20.12 7.68 19.31
C GLY A 94 19.68 8.94 20.08
N ARG A 95 19.26 9.97 19.34
CA ARG A 95 18.89 11.28 19.89
C ARG A 95 17.39 11.51 19.92
N TRP A 96 16.97 12.12 21.01
CA TRP A 96 15.60 12.57 21.26
C TRP A 96 15.59 14.09 21.48
N GLU A 97 14.64 14.80 20.87
CA GLU A 97 14.45 16.24 20.99
C GLU A 97 12.95 16.53 21.18
N ILE A 98 12.55 17.54 21.98
CA ILE A 98 11.14 17.92 22.13
C ILE A 98 10.83 19.06 21.15
N GLU A 99 10.00 18.78 20.16
CA GLU A 99 9.66 19.68 19.06
C GLU A 99 8.14 19.70 18.81
N PRO A 100 7.57 20.78 18.24
CA PRO A 100 6.24 20.74 17.65
C PRO A 100 6.24 19.94 16.34
N LEU A 101 5.06 19.53 15.87
CA LEU A 101 4.88 18.91 14.55
C LEU A 101 5.36 19.83 13.41
N LYS A 102 6.03 19.26 12.39
CA LYS A 102 6.46 19.97 11.17
C LYS A 102 5.29 20.51 10.35
N GLU A 103 4.24 19.70 10.23
CA GLU A 103 3.01 20.00 9.49
C GLU A 103 1.84 20.02 10.48
N ASN A 104 0.87 20.91 10.28
CA ASN A 104 -0.27 21.10 11.18
C ASN A 104 0.10 21.44 12.64
N MET A 105 1.19 22.19 12.83
CA MET A 105 1.64 22.68 14.14
C MET A 105 0.50 23.35 14.93
N VAL A 106 0.25 22.85 16.14
CA VAL A 106 -0.63 23.48 17.12
C VAL A 106 0.23 24.36 18.07
N PRO A 107 -0.07 25.66 18.26
CA PRO A 107 0.75 26.52 19.11
C PRO A 107 0.67 26.15 20.61
N GLY A 108 1.71 25.50 21.11
CA GLY A 108 1.87 25.08 22.52
C GLY A 108 2.16 23.59 22.63
N ASP A 109 1.50 22.80 21.80
CA ASP A 109 1.65 21.36 21.62
C ASP A 109 3.08 20.97 21.20
N ARG A 110 3.62 19.91 21.82
CA ARG A 110 5.00 19.44 21.62
C ARG A 110 5.07 17.93 21.86
N GLY A 111 5.84 17.23 21.04
CA GLY A 111 6.05 15.79 21.19
C GLY A 111 7.52 15.43 21.36
N LEU A 112 7.74 14.21 21.82
CA LEU A 112 9.05 13.56 21.86
C LEU A 112 9.42 13.06 20.46
N VAL A 113 10.46 13.62 19.86
CA VAL A 113 10.86 13.31 18.47
C VAL A 113 12.15 12.49 18.43
N LEU A 114 12.10 11.35 17.74
CA LEU A 114 13.24 10.48 17.42
C LEU A 114 14.03 11.08 16.25
N LYS A 115 15.25 11.57 16.48
CA LYS A 115 15.99 12.39 15.50
C LYS A 115 17.06 11.66 14.69
N SER A 116 17.53 10.50 15.12
CA SER A 116 18.68 9.84 14.47
C SER A 116 18.27 8.71 13.52
N VAL A 117 18.96 8.64 12.38
CA VAL A 117 18.82 7.57 11.38
C VAL A 117 19.80 6.43 11.68
N ALA A 118 19.36 5.19 11.50
CA ALA A 118 20.14 3.96 11.65
C ALA A 118 20.82 3.85 13.03
N LYS A 119 20.02 4.07 14.09
CA LYS A 119 20.46 4.00 15.49
C LYS A 119 19.43 3.35 16.40
N HIS A 120 19.93 2.67 17.43
CA HIS A 120 19.11 2.26 18.57
C HIS A 120 18.85 3.47 19.49
N HIS A 121 17.59 3.65 19.86
CA HIS A 121 17.11 4.67 20.77
C HIS A 121 16.49 3.96 21.98
N ALA A 122 16.91 4.32 23.20
CA ALA A 122 16.29 3.83 24.44
C ALA A 122 16.09 4.97 25.42
N ILE A 123 14.83 5.25 25.75
CA ILE A 123 14.42 6.21 26.77
C ILE A 123 13.25 5.63 27.57
N SER A 124 13.20 5.88 28.87
CA SER A 124 12.19 5.30 29.76
C SER A 124 11.87 6.20 30.95
N THR A 125 10.75 5.94 31.62
CA THR A 125 10.25 6.72 32.75
C THR A 125 9.41 5.85 33.70
N MET A 126 9.36 6.22 34.98
CA MET A 126 8.59 5.50 36.00
C MET A 126 7.11 5.88 35.93
N LEU A 127 6.20 4.92 36.14
CA LEU A 127 4.79 5.22 36.36
C LEU A 127 4.63 5.98 37.70
N THR A 128 3.65 6.88 37.78
CA THR A 128 3.26 7.56 39.03
C THR A 128 2.72 6.59 40.07
N LYS A 129 2.10 5.49 39.63
CA LYS A 129 1.66 4.35 40.45
C LYS A 129 1.94 3.05 39.69
N PRO A 130 2.48 1.99 40.32
CA PRO A 130 2.52 0.65 39.73
C PRO A 130 1.13 0.16 39.27
N PHE A 131 1.06 -0.43 38.07
CA PHE A 131 -0.15 -1.07 37.56
C PHE A 131 -0.16 -2.56 37.90
N ILE A 132 -1.20 -3.02 38.59
CA ILE A 132 -1.39 -4.41 39.03
C ILE A 132 -2.54 -5.04 38.25
N PHE A 133 -2.30 -6.20 37.64
CA PHE A 133 -3.31 -6.94 36.89
C PHE A 133 -4.16 -7.82 37.82
N ASP A 134 -5.22 -7.26 38.42
CA ASP A 134 -6.15 -8.02 39.27
C ASP A 134 -7.59 -8.08 38.73
N SER A 135 -8.21 -6.94 38.49
CA SER A 135 -9.66 -6.76 38.35
C SER A 135 -10.06 -5.45 37.67
N THR A 136 -9.13 -4.50 37.54
CA THR A 136 -9.26 -3.29 36.72
C THR A 136 -8.78 -3.57 35.29
N PRO A 137 -9.35 -2.95 34.24
CA PRO A 137 -8.76 -2.98 32.91
C PRO A 137 -7.40 -2.27 32.89
N LEU A 138 -6.55 -2.65 31.93
CA LEU A 138 -5.42 -1.83 31.51
C LEU A 138 -5.77 -1.12 30.20
N ILE A 139 -5.57 0.19 30.16
CA ILE A 139 -5.70 1.00 28.96
C ILE A 139 -4.40 1.78 28.76
N VAL A 140 -3.79 1.58 27.59
CA VAL A 140 -2.56 2.26 27.15
C VAL A 140 -2.88 3.01 25.87
N GLN A 141 -2.63 4.31 25.84
CA GLN A 141 -2.92 5.14 24.67
C GLN A 141 -1.82 6.17 24.45
N TYR A 142 -1.45 6.40 23.19
CA TYR A 142 -0.48 7.43 22.78
C TYR A 142 -0.60 7.76 21.29
N GLU A 143 -0.05 8.89 20.88
CA GLU A 143 0.02 9.35 19.50
C GLU A 143 1.36 8.95 18.84
N VAL A 144 1.32 8.63 17.55
CA VAL A 144 2.51 8.55 16.69
C VAL A 144 2.27 9.30 15.38
N ASN A 145 3.24 10.12 14.97
CA ASN A 145 3.30 10.68 13.61
C ASN A 145 4.65 10.33 12.95
N PHE A 146 4.59 9.71 11.77
CA PHE A 146 5.76 9.44 10.93
C PHE A 146 6.00 10.61 9.96
N GLN A 147 6.54 11.73 10.47
CA GLN A 147 6.50 13.02 9.76
C GLN A 147 7.15 13.03 8.37
N ASP A 148 8.24 12.27 8.17
CA ASP A 148 8.89 12.13 6.85
C ASP A 148 8.39 10.90 6.07
N GLY A 149 7.53 10.08 6.67
CA GLY A 149 7.25 8.68 6.32
C GLY A 149 8.19 7.71 7.06
N ILE A 150 7.87 6.41 6.99
CA ILE A 150 8.70 5.35 7.60
C ILE A 150 8.96 4.19 6.64
N ASP A 151 10.24 3.91 6.37
CA ASP A 151 10.68 2.81 5.51
C ASP A 151 10.86 1.51 6.30
N CYS A 152 11.71 1.57 7.33
CA CYS A 152 11.91 0.51 8.31
C CYS A 152 12.24 1.08 9.69
N GLY A 153 11.43 0.76 10.69
CA GLY A 153 11.60 1.15 12.08
C GLY A 153 10.37 0.88 12.94
N GLY A 154 10.59 0.79 14.25
CA GLY A 154 9.53 0.63 15.25
C GLY A 154 9.08 1.97 15.85
N ALA A 155 7.84 2.00 16.33
CA ALA A 155 7.29 3.09 17.15
C ALA A 155 6.34 2.55 18.25
N TYR A 156 6.71 1.42 18.85
CA TYR A 156 6.00 0.75 19.95
C TYR A 156 6.49 1.17 21.33
N VAL A 157 5.59 1.12 22.33
CA VAL A 157 5.92 1.20 23.76
C VAL A 157 6.19 -0.19 24.34
N LYS A 158 7.12 -0.26 25.31
CA LYS A 158 7.30 -1.40 26.21
C LYS A 158 6.89 -0.98 27.63
N LEU A 159 5.95 -1.71 28.23
CA LEU A 159 5.61 -1.60 29.65
C LEU A 159 6.55 -2.52 30.45
N LEU A 160 7.45 -1.93 31.22
CA LEU A 160 8.52 -2.63 31.92
C LEU A 160 7.99 -3.33 33.18
N SER A 161 8.36 -4.60 33.34
CA SER A 161 7.93 -5.39 34.50
C SER A 161 8.63 -4.91 35.77
N LYS A 162 7.88 -4.94 36.89
CA LYS A 162 8.42 -4.74 38.22
C LYS A 162 9.45 -5.81 38.56
N SER A 163 10.68 -5.39 38.84
CA SER A 163 11.74 -6.19 39.46
C SER A 163 12.57 -5.31 40.38
N ASP A 164 13.08 -5.88 41.48
CA ASP A 164 13.94 -5.13 42.42
C ASP A 164 15.26 -4.66 41.75
N ASP A 165 15.66 -5.32 40.66
CA ASP A 165 16.82 -4.99 39.82
C ASP A 165 16.48 -4.05 38.62
N LEU A 166 15.31 -3.40 38.60
CA LEU A 166 14.92 -2.50 37.50
C LEU A 166 15.66 -1.15 37.58
N ASP A 167 16.69 -0.99 36.74
CA ASP A 167 17.39 0.29 36.54
C ASP A 167 17.13 0.84 35.12
N LEU A 168 16.65 2.09 35.06
CA LEU A 168 16.29 2.77 33.81
C LEU A 168 17.50 3.34 33.06
N GLU A 169 18.65 3.54 33.71
CA GLU A 169 19.92 3.82 33.00
C GLU A 169 20.41 2.56 32.25
N TYR A 170 19.96 1.38 32.66
CA TYR A 170 20.23 0.08 32.05
C TYR A 170 19.02 -0.52 31.30
N PHE A 171 18.32 0.32 30.52
CA PHE A 171 17.25 -0.11 29.62
C PHE A 171 17.80 -0.53 28.24
N TYR A 172 17.50 -1.75 27.79
CA TYR A 172 17.94 -2.34 26.53
C TYR A 172 16.99 -3.45 26.04
N ASP A 173 17.32 -4.11 24.93
CA ASP A 173 16.46 -5.10 24.27
C ASP A 173 16.07 -6.31 25.14
N LYS A 174 16.93 -6.75 26.07
CA LYS A 174 16.65 -7.87 26.98
C LYS A 174 16.05 -7.44 28.33
N THR A 175 15.82 -6.15 28.58
CA THR A 175 15.16 -5.67 29.81
C THR A 175 13.75 -6.27 29.92
N SER A 176 13.39 -6.83 31.08
CA SER A 176 12.11 -7.53 31.21
C SER A 176 10.92 -6.58 31.17
N TYR A 177 10.07 -6.79 30.17
CA TYR A 177 8.80 -6.09 29.98
C TYR A 177 7.61 -7.05 30.16
N THR A 178 6.45 -6.51 30.49
CA THR A 178 5.18 -7.26 30.61
C THR A 178 4.43 -7.25 29.28
N ILE A 179 4.28 -6.07 28.67
CA ILE A 179 3.55 -5.86 27.40
C ILE A 179 4.41 -4.99 26.47
N MET A 180 4.42 -5.31 25.18
CA MET A 180 4.88 -4.43 24.10
C MET A 180 3.68 -4.15 23.19
N PHE A 181 3.45 -2.87 22.88
CA PHE A 181 2.30 -2.43 22.10
C PHE A 181 2.68 -1.30 21.13
N GLY A 182 2.24 -1.40 19.87
CA GLY A 182 2.28 -0.28 18.94
C GLY A 182 2.75 -0.61 17.52
N PRO A 183 2.83 0.42 16.65
CA PRO A 183 3.20 0.26 15.25
C PRO A 183 4.69 -0.10 15.05
N ASP A 184 4.94 -0.94 14.04
CA ASP A 184 6.25 -1.35 13.54
C ASP A 184 6.15 -1.61 12.04
N LYS A 185 7.17 -1.23 11.28
CA LYS A 185 7.21 -1.46 9.83
C LYS A 185 8.62 -1.79 9.40
N CYS A 186 8.78 -2.74 8.48
CA CYS A 186 10.02 -2.85 7.71
C CYS A 186 9.74 -3.27 6.27
N GLY A 187 10.10 -2.40 5.31
CA GLY A 187 9.80 -2.61 3.90
C GLY A 187 8.29 -2.60 3.65
N GLU A 188 7.74 -3.75 3.26
CA GLU A 188 6.30 -3.94 3.04
C GLU A 188 5.60 -4.72 4.18
N ASP A 189 6.31 -5.10 5.24
CA ASP A 189 5.73 -5.77 6.41
C ASP A 189 5.25 -4.71 7.41
N TYR A 190 3.94 -4.42 7.41
CA TYR A 190 3.26 -3.50 8.33
C TYR A 190 2.71 -4.30 9.52
N LYS A 191 3.13 -3.98 10.75
CA LYS A 191 2.77 -4.71 11.96
C LYS A 191 2.25 -3.77 13.05
N LEU A 192 1.10 -4.10 13.60
CA LEU A 192 0.66 -3.57 14.88
C LEU A 192 0.99 -4.61 15.95
N HIS A 193 2.07 -4.42 16.69
CA HIS A 193 2.44 -5.32 17.77
C HIS A 193 1.46 -5.18 18.93
N PHE A 194 0.92 -6.30 19.39
CA PHE A 194 0.49 -6.48 20.76
C PHE A 194 1.10 -7.80 21.23
N ILE A 195 2.07 -7.72 22.14
CA ILE A 195 2.83 -8.85 22.65
C ILE A 195 2.78 -8.77 24.17
N PHE A 196 2.58 -9.89 24.85
CA PHE A 196 2.79 -9.97 26.29
C PHE A 196 3.68 -11.16 26.68
N ARG A 197 4.38 -11.04 27.81
CA ARG A 197 5.28 -12.08 28.32
C ARG A 197 4.55 -12.92 29.36
N HIS A 198 4.00 -14.06 28.91
CA HIS A 198 3.36 -15.02 29.79
C HIS A 198 4.41 -15.77 30.62
N LYS A 199 4.09 -16.07 31.88
CA LYS A 199 4.98 -16.82 32.77
C LYS A 199 4.51 -18.28 32.83
N HIS A 200 5.29 -19.17 32.24
CA HIS A 200 4.98 -20.60 32.16
C HIS A 200 4.81 -21.21 33.57
N PRO A 201 3.61 -21.69 33.97
CA PRO A 201 3.31 -22.01 35.37
C PRO A 201 4.19 -23.12 35.99
N LYS A 202 4.59 -24.13 35.22
CA LYS A 202 5.50 -25.20 35.70
C LYS A 202 6.97 -24.78 35.82
N THR A 203 7.54 -24.17 34.79
CA THR A 203 8.99 -23.93 34.66
C THR A 203 9.41 -22.57 35.21
N GLY A 204 8.49 -21.61 35.30
CA GLY A 204 8.76 -20.23 35.74
C GLY A 204 9.41 -19.34 34.67
N ASN A 205 9.73 -19.89 33.49
CA ASN A 205 10.26 -19.15 32.34
C ASN A 205 9.21 -18.18 31.78
N TYR A 206 9.67 -17.10 31.14
CA TYR A 206 8.81 -16.19 30.39
C TYR A 206 8.85 -16.54 28.90
N GLU A 207 7.69 -16.49 28.26
CA GLU A 207 7.50 -16.75 26.83
C GLU A 207 6.71 -15.60 26.21
N GLU A 208 7.12 -15.14 25.02
CA GLU A 208 6.44 -14.06 24.31
C GLU A 208 5.24 -14.60 23.54
N LYS A 209 4.07 -13.99 23.77
CA LYS A 209 2.78 -14.34 23.15
C LYS A 209 2.35 -13.16 22.30
N HIS A 210 2.35 -13.32 20.98
CA HIS A 210 2.04 -12.28 20.01
C HIS A 210 0.58 -12.39 19.57
N ALA A 211 -0.15 -11.28 19.54
CA ALA A 211 -1.50 -11.25 18.99
C ALA A 211 -1.50 -11.59 17.48
N LYS A 212 -2.57 -12.25 17.01
CA LYS A 212 -2.85 -12.38 15.57
C LYS A 212 -2.85 -11.00 14.89
N ARG A 213 -2.33 -10.94 13.67
CA ARG A 213 -2.37 -9.72 12.83
C ARG A 213 -3.83 -9.31 12.58
N PRO A 214 -4.17 -8.00 12.60
CA PRO A 214 -5.51 -7.53 12.26
C PRO A 214 -5.82 -7.74 10.76
N ASP A 215 -7.09 -8.00 10.45
CA ASP A 215 -7.62 -8.15 9.09
C ASP A 215 -7.97 -6.79 8.44
N VAL A 216 -7.11 -5.79 8.66
CA VAL A 216 -7.33 -4.40 8.27
C VAL A 216 -6.08 -3.87 7.56
N ASP A 217 -6.26 -3.18 6.44
CA ASP A 217 -5.16 -2.51 5.73
C ASP A 217 -4.56 -1.38 6.57
N LEU A 218 -3.48 -1.70 7.28
CA LEU A 218 -2.73 -0.75 8.10
C LEU A 218 -1.90 0.25 7.27
N LYS A 219 -1.67 0.01 5.96
CA LYS A 219 -0.68 0.72 5.13
C LYS A 219 -0.78 2.24 5.19
N LYS A 220 -2.00 2.76 5.24
CA LYS A 220 -2.31 4.21 5.29
C LYS A 220 -1.66 4.88 6.50
N MET A 221 -1.76 4.25 7.67
CA MET A 221 -1.30 4.78 8.97
C MET A 221 0.23 4.94 9.11
N TYR A 222 0.98 4.49 8.10
CA TYR A 222 2.45 4.57 8.03
C TYR A 222 2.93 5.42 6.84
N THR A 223 2.01 5.91 6.00
CA THR A 223 2.34 6.51 4.69
C THR A 223 1.67 7.87 4.42
N ASP A 224 0.61 8.23 5.14
CA ASP A 224 -0.08 9.52 4.97
C ASP A 224 0.55 10.70 5.74
N ARG A 225 1.53 10.42 6.61
CA ARG A 225 2.26 11.37 7.50
C ARG A 225 1.37 12.10 8.52
N LYS A 226 0.21 11.54 8.85
CA LYS A 226 -0.70 12.10 9.86
C LYS A 226 -0.39 11.57 11.26
N THR A 227 -0.96 12.22 12.26
CA THR A 227 -0.86 11.83 13.67
C THR A 227 -1.96 10.83 13.99
N HIS A 228 -1.58 9.58 14.23
CA HIS A 228 -2.51 8.50 14.56
C HIS A 228 -2.49 8.18 16.05
N LEU A 229 -3.67 7.90 16.59
CA LEU A 229 -3.85 7.55 18.00
C LEU A 229 -3.91 6.03 18.15
N TYR A 230 -2.98 5.44 18.89
CA TYR A 230 -2.90 4.00 19.14
C TYR A 230 -3.39 3.69 20.54
N THR A 231 -4.45 2.87 20.66
CA THR A 231 -5.08 2.52 21.94
C THR A 231 -5.15 1.00 22.11
N LEU A 232 -4.60 0.49 23.21
CA LEU A 232 -4.80 -0.89 23.67
C LEU A 232 -5.74 -0.87 24.88
N VAL A 233 -6.83 -1.62 24.81
CA VAL A 233 -7.74 -1.90 25.92
C VAL A 233 -7.66 -3.39 26.24
N LEU A 234 -7.14 -3.75 27.41
CA LEU A 234 -7.01 -5.12 27.89
C LEU A 234 -7.86 -5.32 29.15
N LYS A 235 -8.74 -6.32 29.15
CA LYS A 235 -9.79 -6.50 30.16
C LYS A 235 -9.55 -7.77 31.02
N PRO A 236 -10.04 -7.78 32.28
CA PRO A 236 -9.87 -8.92 33.20
C PRO A 236 -10.55 -10.24 32.77
N ASP A 237 -11.43 -10.20 31.77
CA ASP A 237 -12.07 -11.37 31.15
C ASP A 237 -11.19 -12.05 30.09
N ASN A 238 -9.91 -11.69 30.05
CA ASN A 238 -8.92 -12.04 29.02
C ASN A 238 -9.25 -11.52 27.62
N THR A 239 -10.24 -10.62 27.43
CA THR A 239 -10.46 -9.99 26.11
C THR A 239 -9.58 -8.76 25.92
N PHE A 240 -9.20 -8.52 24.66
CA PHE A 240 -8.48 -7.31 24.27
C PHE A 240 -9.13 -6.68 23.04
N GLU A 241 -9.05 -5.35 22.98
CA GLU A 241 -9.49 -4.51 21.87
C GLU A 241 -8.36 -3.53 21.56
N VAL A 242 -7.92 -3.51 20.30
CA VAL A 242 -6.93 -2.55 19.80
C VAL A 242 -7.63 -1.59 18.86
N LEU A 243 -7.44 -0.30 19.10
CA LEU A 243 -8.02 0.79 18.31
C LEU A 243 -6.92 1.65 17.69
N ILE A 244 -7.16 2.10 16.46
CA ILE A 244 -6.41 3.18 15.83
C ILE A 244 -7.42 4.29 15.51
N ASP A 245 -7.11 5.55 15.83
CA ASP A 245 -7.97 6.70 15.57
C ASP A 245 -9.39 6.55 16.18
N GLN A 246 -9.49 5.90 17.34
CA GLN A 246 -10.70 5.45 18.03
C GLN A 246 -11.54 4.38 17.30
N ALA A 247 -11.14 3.92 16.10
CA ALA A 247 -11.75 2.79 15.41
C ALA A 247 -11.11 1.46 15.83
N VAL A 248 -11.92 0.44 16.16
CA VAL A 248 -11.42 -0.90 16.52
C VAL A 248 -10.83 -1.59 15.30
N VAL A 249 -9.52 -1.88 15.34
CA VAL A 249 -8.79 -2.58 14.25
C VAL A 249 -8.46 -4.03 14.59
N SER A 250 -8.42 -4.40 15.87
CA SER A 250 -8.29 -5.79 16.31
C SER A 250 -9.11 -6.04 17.57
N LYS A 251 -9.64 -7.25 17.71
CA LYS A 251 -10.35 -7.71 18.91
C LYS A 251 -10.18 -9.22 19.03
N GLY A 252 -9.91 -9.70 20.23
CA GLY A 252 -9.71 -11.13 20.49
C GLY A 252 -9.67 -11.49 21.97
N ASN A 253 -9.28 -12.73 22.26
CA ASN A 253 -9.01 -13.23 23.61
C ASN A 253 -7.56 -13.70 23.76
N LEU A 254 -6.92 -13.44 24.91
CA LEU A 254 -5.55 -13.86 25.21
C LEU A 254 -5.35 -15.39 25.07
N LEU A 255 -6.39 -16.20 25.27
CA LEU A 255 -6.31 -17.66 25.19
C LEU A 255 -6.36 -18.21 23.76
N GLU A 256 -7.05 -17.53 22.85
CA GLU A 256 -7.40 -18.04 21.50
C GLU A 256 -6.73 -17.27 20.35
N ASP A 257 -6.39 -15.98 20.57
CA ASP A 257 -5.88 -15.06 19.55
C ASP A 257 -4.39 -14.73 19.69
N MET A 258 -3.65 -15.61 20.36
CA MET A 258 -2.21 -15.51 20.60
C MET A 258 -1.43 -16.60 19.86
N ILE A 259 -0.26 -16.22 19.36
CA ILE A 259 0.71 -17.06 18.64
C ILE A 259 2.08 -16.86 19.30
N PRO A 260 2.73 -17.92 19.82
CA PRO A 260 2.13 -19.22 20.15
C PRO A 260 0.97 -19.08 21.15
N PRO A 261 0.06 -20.08 21.25
CA PRO A 261 -1.06 -20.03 22.19
C PRO A 261 -0.55 -20.00 23.65
N VAL A 262 -1.33 -19.39 24.55
CA VAL A 262 -1.02 -19.38 25.99
C VAL A 262 -0.99 -20.79 26.54
N ASN A 263 -2.06 -21.56 26.33
CA ASN A 263 -2.13 -22.95 26.72
C ASN A 263 -1.57 -23.82 25.59
N PRO A 264 -0.44 -24.52 25.78
CA PRO A 264 0.12 -25.40 24.77
C PRO A 264 -0.84 -26.58 24.47
N PRO A 265 -0.73 -27.23 23.30
CA PRO A 265 -1.62 -28.35 22.95
C PRO A 265 -1.45 -29.53 23.91
N LYS A 266 -2.55 -30.25 24.18
CA LYS A 266 -2.60 -31.44 25.06
C LYS A 266 -1.78 -32.61 24.52
N GLU A 267 -1.62 -32.67 23.21
CA GLU A 267 -0.85 -33.67 22.48
C GLU A 267 0.13 -32.97 21.53
N ILE A 268 1.31 -33.56 21.35
CA ILE A 268 2.31 -33.16 20.37
C ILE A 268 2.66 -34.36 19.50
N GLU A 269 3.19 -34.13 18.31
CA GLU A 269 3.79 -35.19 17.48
C GLU A 269 5.08 -35.69 18.15
N ASP A 270 5.30 -37.01 18.18
CA ASP A 270 6.49 -37.60 18.80
C ASP A 270 7.74 -37.30 17.95
N PRO A 271 8.73 -36.52 18.45
CA PRO A 271 9.94 -36.20 17.70
C PRO A 271 10.88 -37.40 17.49
N ASN A 272 10.58 -38.55 18.10
CA ASN A 272 11.32 -39.80 17.93
C ASN A 272 10.67 -40.73 16.89
N ASP A 273 9.40 -40.53 16.56
CA ASP A 273 8.70 -41.30 15.52
C ASP A 273 9.17 -40.86 14.13
N LYS A 274 9.24 -41.81 13.20
CA LYS A 274 9.82 -41.61 11.88
C LYS A 274 9.07 -42.39 10.83
N LYS A 275 8.83 -41.73 9.69
CA LYS A 275 8.20 -42.34 8.51
C LYS A 275 8.90 -43.67 8.15
N PRO A 276 8.16 -44.80 8.14
CA PRO A 276 8.70 -46.08 7.69
C PRO A 276 9.13 -46.05 6.22
N GLU A 277 10.20 -46.78 5.88
CA GLU A 277 10.70 -46.86 4.49
C GLU A 277 9.70 -47.52 3.53
N ASP A 278 8.78 -48.33 4.04
CA ASP A 278 7.68 -48.99 3.33
C ASP A 278 6.38 -48.17 3.27
N TRP A 279 6.39 -46.93 3.79
CA TRP A 279 5.21 -46.04 3.74
C TRP A 279 5.14 -45.26 2.43
N ASP A 280 4.26 -45.71 1.53
CA ASP A 280 4.05 -45.07 0.22
C ASP A 280 2.96 -43.99 0.26
N GLU A 281 3.37 -42.75 0.03
CA GLU A 281 2.52 -41.55 0.00
C GLU A 281 2.08 -41.18 -1.43
N ARG A 282 2.57 -41.91 -2.45
CA ARG A 282 2.25 -41.61 -3.84
C ARG A 282 0.85 -42.11 -4.15
N ALA A 283 -0.15 -41.23 -4.02
CA ALA A 283 -1.55 -41.55 -4.31
C ALA A 283 -1.77 -42.12 -5.73
N LYS A 284 -0.91 -41.73 -6.68
CA LYS A 284 -0.85 -42.31 -8.03
C LYS A 284 0.58 -42.71 -8.40
N ILE A 285 0.71 -43.79 -9.15
CA ILE A 285 1.97 -44.29 -9.70
C ILE A 285 1.86 -44.52 -11.21
N PRO A 286 2.99 -44.49 -11.94
CA PRO A 286 3.05 -45.05 -13.29
C PRO A 286 2.46 -46.46 -13.36
N ASP A 287 1.62 -46.72 -14.35
CA ASP A 287 1.12 -48.06 -14.65
C ASP A 287 2.29 -48.99 -15.03
N PRO A 288 2.55 -50.06 -14.25
CA PRO A 288 3.67 -50.97 -14.50
C PRO A 288 3.40 -51.97 -15.65
N ASP A 289 2.14 -52.18 -16.02
CA ASP A 289 1.73 -53.07 -17.12
C ASP A 289 1.61 -52.30 -18.45
N ALA A 290 1.61 -50.97 -18.42
CA ALA A 290 1.64 -50.14 -19.62
C ALA A 290 3.00 -50.23 -20.34
N VAL A 291 2.96 -50.58 -21.63
CA VAL A 291 4.13 -50.63 -22.51
C VAL A 291 4.03 -49.53 -23.56
N LYS A 292 5.18 -48.91 -23.88
CA LYS A 292 5.30 -47.93 -24.97
C LYS A 292 4.79 -48.53 -26.29
N PRO A 293 3.81 -47.90 -26.98
CA PRO A 293 3.32 -48.38 -28.27
C PRO A 293 4.37 -48.34 -29.39
N ASP A 294 4.32 -49.33 -30.29
CA ASP A 294 5.23 -49.43 -31.45
C ASP A 294 5.10 -48.24 -32.42
N ASP A 295 3.95 -47.54 -32.44
CA ASP A 295 3.71 -46.35 -33.26
C ASP A 295 4.23 -45.04 -32.61
N TRP A 296 4.90 -45.13 -31.46
CA TRP A 296 5.43 -43.98 -30.74
C TRP A 296 6.94 -43.82 -30.97
N ASN A 297 7.33 -43.18 -32.08
CA ASN A 297 8.73 -42.81 -32.29
C ASN A 297 9.11 -41.61 -31.40
N GLU A 298 10.19 -41.74 -30.64
CA GLU A 298 10.72 -40.70 -29.74
C GLU A 298 11.93 -39.97 -30.34
N ASP A 299 12.53 -40.53 -31.39
CA ASP A 299 13.67 -39.97 -32.11
C ASP A 299 13.24 -38.98 -33.22
N GLU A 300 11.93 -38.80 -33.42
CA GLU A 300 11.38 -37.73 -34.26
C GLU A 300 11.77 -36.36 -33.69
N PRO A 301 12.25 -35.41 -34.51
CA PRO A 301 12.43 -34.04 -34.05
C PRO A 301 11.06 -33.34 -33.95
N PRO A 302 10.86 -32.40 -33.01
CA PRO A 302 9.61 -31.64 -32.89
C PRO A 302 9.34 -30.73 -34.08
N LYS A 303 10.38 -30.39 -34.85
CA LYS A 303 10.30 -29.61 -36.07
C LYS A 303 11.09 -30.26 -37.20
N ILE A 304 10.59 -30.11 -38.42
CA ILE A 304 11.19 -30.57 -39.68
C ILE A 304 11.22 -29.41 -40.68
N GLU A 305 12.14 -29.47 -41.64
CA GLU A 305 12.16 -28.50 -42.75
C GLU A 305 10.86 -28.58 -43.55
N ASP A 306 10.28 -27.43 -43.88
CA ASP A 306 9.08 -27.35 -44.72
C ASP A 306 9.41 -27.78 -46.17
N PRO A 307 8.76 -28.85 -46.69
CA PRO A 307 8.99 -29.33 -48.06
C PRO A 307 8.28 -28.48 -49.12
N ASP A 308 7.17 -27.82 -48.76
CA ASP A 308 6.35 -27.00 -49.65
C ASP A 308 6.85 -25.54 -49.68
N ALA A 309 7.65 -25.12 -48.69
CA ALA A 309 8.34 -23.83 -48.71
C ALA A 309 9.29 -23.73 -49.92
N VAL A 310 8.99 -22.79 -50.81
CA VAL A 310 9.83 -22.39 -51.93
C VAL A 310 10.58 -21.11 -51.56
N LYS A 311 11.87 -21.05 -51.90
CA LYS A 311 12.71 -19.88 -51.71
C LYS A 311 12.18 -18.68 -52.53
N PRO A 312 12.01 -17.48 -51.94
CA PRO A 312 11.56 -16.30 -52.67
C PRO A 312 12.48 -15.91 -53.84
N GLU A 313 11.89 -15.49 -54.96
CA GLU A 313 12.64 -14.88 -56.06
C GLU A 313 13.23 -13.53 -55.61
N GLY A 314 14.53 -13.33 -55.82
CA GLY A 314 15.25 -12.11 -55.41
C GLY A 314 16.09 -12.22 -54.13
N TRP A 315 16.07 -13.37 -53.43
CA TRP A 315 16.90 -13.60 -52.24
C TRP A 315 18.41 -13.52 -52.54
N LEU A 316 19.18 -12.82 -51.69
CA LEU A 316 20.59 -12.50 -51.90
C LEU A 316 21.56 -13.46 -51.16
N ASP A 317 21.81 -14.64 -51.73
CA ASP A 317 22.67 -15.68 -51.10
C ASP A 317 24.10 -15.23 -50.75
N ASN A 318 24.66 -14.29 -51.53
CA ASN A 318 26.07 -13.92 -51.48
C ASN A 318 26.34 -12.68 -50.60
N GLU A 319 25.29 -12.02 -50.11
CA GLU A 319 25.38 -10.90 -49.17
C GLU A 319 25.02 -11.42 -47.78
N PRO A 320 25.85 -11.20 -46.74
CA PRO A 320 25.49 -11.64 -45.40
C PRO A 320 24.33 -10.79 -44.86
N GLU A 321 23.47 -11.41 -44.05
CA GLU A 321 22.33 -10.75 -43.39
C GLU A 321 22.77 -9.60 -42.49
N ASN A 322 23.92 -9.75 -41.82
CA ASN A 322 24.55 -8.72 -41.00
C ASN A 322 25.98 -8.43 -41.47
N ILE A 323 26.43 -7.20 -41.24
CA ILE A 323 27.80 -6.73 -41.50
C ILE A 323 28.36 -6.04 -40.24
N PRO A 324 29.69 -6.00 -40.03
CA PRO A 324 30.28 -5.15 -39.00
C PRO A 324 29.97 -3.68 -39.28
N ASP A 325 29.57 -2.93 -38.25
CA ASP A 325 29.29 -1.50 -38.36
C ASP A 325 30.56 -0.72 -38.78
N PRO A 326 30.56 -0.05 -39.95
CA PRO A 326 31.73 0.70 -40.42
C PRO A 326 32.03 1.97 -39.61
N ASN A 327 31.15 2.36 -38.66
CA ASN A 327 31.32 3.51 -37.78
C ASN A 327 31.71 3.10 -36.35
N ALA A 328 31.79 1.80 -36.03
CA ALA A 328 32.22 1.34 -34.73
C ALA A 328 33.74 1.47 -34.59
N GLU A 329 34.20 2.22 -33.59
CA GLU A 329 35.61 2.31 -33.20
C GLU A 329 35.88 1.46 -31.95
N LYS A 330 37.08 0.86 -31.86
CA LYS A 330 37.50 0.10 -30.68
C LYS A 330 37.63 1.04 -29.47
N PRO A 331 37.01 0.74 -28.31
CA PRO A 331 37.20 1.53 -27.10
C PRO A 331 38.66 1.60 -26.64
N GLU A 332 39.11 2.77 -26.16
CA GLU A 332 40.49 2.97 -25.69
C GLU A 332 40.85 2.11 -24.45
N ASP A 333 39.86 1.69 -23.67
CA ASP A 333 40.00 0.87 -22.45
C ASP A 333 39.83 -0.64 -22.71
N TRP A 334 39.82 -1.09 -23.98
CA TRP A 334 39.66 -2.51 -24.34
C TRP A 334 41.00 -3.24 -24.45
N ASP A 335 41.25 -4.16 -23.52
CA ASP A 335 42.49 -4.93 -23.41
C ASP A 335 42.35 -6.30 -24.11
N GLU A 336 43.16 -6.56 -25.14
CA GLU A 336 43.09 -7.80 -25.92
C GLU A 336 43.62 -9.04 -25.17
N GLU A 337 44.36 -8.87 -24.07
CA GLU A 337 44.80 -9.98 -23.20
C GLU A 337 43.72 -10.36 -22.16
N MET A 338 42.84 -9.43 -21.79
CA MET A 338 41.81 -9.61 -20.75
C MET A 338 40.40 -9.81 -21.32
N ASP A 339 40.01 -9.00 -22.30
CA ASP A 339 38.67 -8.97 -22.92
C ASP A 339 38.62 -9.70 -24.28
N GLY A 340 39.79 -10.02 -24.84
CA GLY A 340 39.96 -10.75 -26.11
C GLY A 340 40.00 -9.84 -27.35
N VAL A 341 40.04 -10.45 -28.53
CA VAL A 341 40.07 -9.71 -29.80
C VAL A 341 38.77 -8.92 -29.97
N TRP A 342 38.89 -7.61 -30.18
CA TRP A 342 37.72 -6.75 -30.40
C TRP A 342 37.11 -7.00 -31.79
N GLU A 343 35.83 -7.35 -31.81
CA GLU A 343 35.03 -7.46 -33.03
C GLU A 343 33.97 -6.35 -33.07
N ALA A 344 33.77 -5.73 -34.23
CA ALA A 344 32.80 -4.66 -34.39
C ALA A 344 31.36 -5.20 -34.27
N PRO A 345 30.43 -4.46 -33.62
CA PRO A 345 29.01 -4.81 -33.56
C PRO A 345 28.44 -5.12 -34.95
N GLN A 346 27.66 -6.19 -35.04
CA GLN A 346 26.99 -6.58 -36.27
C GLN A 346 25.68 -5.81 -36.42
N ILE A 347 25.51 -5.14 -37.56
CA ILE A 347 24.29 -4.42 -37.95
C ILE A 347 23.64 -5.12 -39.15
N PRO A 348 22.31 -5.05 -39.33
CA PRO A 348 21.66 -5.56 -40.54
C PRO A 348 22.25 -4.88 -41.77
N ASN A 349 22.53 -5.67 -42.81
CA ASN A 349 23.13 -5.18 -44.05
C ASN A 349 22.09 -4.35 -44.84
N PRO A 350 22.31 -3.06 -45.12
CA PRO A 350 21.29 -2.21 -45.76
C PRO A 350 20.81 -2.70 -47.13
N LYS A 351 21.63 -3.49 -47.86
CA LYS A 351 21.22 -4.13 -49.13
C LYS A 351 20.08 -5.14 -48.97
N CYS A 352 19.85 -5.60 -47.75
CA CYS A 352 18.85 -6.61 -47.40
C CYS A 352 17.50 -6.00 -47.03
N GLU A 353 17.42 -4.69 -46.83
CA GLU A 353 16.15 -3.96 -46.63
C GLU A 353 15.35 -3.87 -47.95
N ASP A 354 16.05 -3.71 -49.08
CA ASP A 354 15.47 -3.71 -50.44
C ASP A 354 15.16 -5.11 -51.00
N ALA A 355 15.44 -6.19 -50.26
CA ALA A 355 15.39 -7.57 -50.75
C ALA A 355 14.49 -8.49 -49.90
N PRO A 356 13.98 -9.62 -50.44
CA PRO A 356 13.20 -10.59 -49.66
C PRO A 356 13.98 -11.34 -48.56
N GLY A 357 15.30 -11.14 -48.49
CA GLY A 357 16.21 -11.76 -47.52
C GLY A 357 17.62 -11.96 -48.07
N CYS A 358 18.55 -12.27 -47.17
CA CYS A 358 19.99 -12.35 -47.41
C CYS A 358 20.62 -13.58 -46.75
N GLY A 359 21.88 -13.87 -47.10
CA GLY A 359 22.63 -15.01 -46.59
C GLY A 359 22.12 -16.34 -47.13
N VAL A 360 22.63 -17.45 -46.58
CA VAL A 360 22.25 -18.79 -47.01
C VAL A 360 20.79 -19.05 -46.62
N TRP A 361 19.89 -19.17 -47.61
CA TRP A 361 18.49 -19.47 -47.35
C TRP A 361 18.33 -20.86 -46.71
N VAL A 362 17.78 -20.88 -45.49
CA VAL A 362 17.36 -22.08 -44.77
C VAL A 362 15.85 -22.24 -44.89
N ARG A 363 15.35 -23.48 -45.05
CA ARG A 363 13.90 -23.75 -45.06
C ARG A 363 13.28 -23.36 -43.71
N PRO A 364 12.08 -22.75 -43.70
CA PRO A 364 11.36 -22.56 -42.45
C PRO A 364 11.05 -23.93 -41.82
N MET A 365 11.13 -23.99 -40.49
CA MET A 365 10.95 -25.22 -39.73
C MET A 365 9.49 -25.36 -39.28
N MET A 366 8.73 -26.25 -39.93
CA MET A 366 7.36 -26.59 -39.53
C MET A 366 7.35 -27.58 -38.36
N ASN A 367 6.24 -27.64 -37.62
CA ASN A 367 6.05 -28.64 -36.57
C ASN A 367 5.85 -30.03 -37.20
N ASN A 368 6.56 -31.05 -36.71
CA ASN A 368 6.48 -32.41 -37.25
C ASN A 368 5.15 -33.09 -36.83
N PRO A 369 4.26 -33.47 -37.77
CA PRO A 369 2.97 -34.10 -37.41
C PRO A 369 3.12 -35.48 -36.73
N ASN A 370 4.27 -36.12 -36.86
CA ASN A 370 4.56 -37.43 -36.25
C ASN A 370 5.19 -37.31 -34.86
N TYR A 371 5.57 -36.11 -34.41
CA TYR A 371 6.22 -35.92 -33.12
C TYR A 371 5.23 -36.07 -31.96
N LYS A 372 5.39 -37.15 -31.19
CA LYS A 372 4.61 -37.42 -29.98
C LYS A 372 5.37 -37.07 -28.68
N GLY A 373 6.64 -36.69 -28.78
CA GLY A 373 7.51 -36.47 -27.61
C GLY A 373 7.94 -37.77 -26.94
N LYS A 374 8.47 -37.67 -25.71
CA LYS A 374 8.82 -38.87 -24.91
C LYS A 374 7.56 -39.51 -24.35
N TRP A 375 7.43 -40.82 -24.50
CA TRP A 375 6.29 -41.57 -23.97
C TRP A 375 6.32 -41.58 -22.45
N LYS A 376 5.13 -41.46 -21.84
CA LYS A 376 4.92 -41.64 -20.40
C LYS A 376 3.77 -42.63 -20.20
N PRO A 377 3.89 -43.62 -19.31
CA PRO A 377 2.78 -44.48 -18.93
C PRO A 377 1.65 -43.66 -18.29
N PRO A 378 0.39 -44.13 -18.37
CA PRO A 378 -0.71 -43.53 -17.63
C PRO A 378 -0.47 -43.67 -16.12
N MET A 379 -1.05 -42.75 -15.35
CA MET A 379 -0.94 -42.74 -13.88
C MET A 379 -2.16 -43.43 -13.26
N ILE A 380 -1.97 -44.61 -12.67
CA ILE A 380 -3.01 -45.37 -11.95
C ILE A 380 -3.00 -45.02 -10.45
N GLU A 381 -4.11 -45.30 -9.77
CA GLU A 381 -4.18 -45.26 -8.30
C GLU A 381 -3.25 -46.32 -7.70
N ASN A 382 -2.48 -45.95 -6.69
CA ASN A 382 -1.47 -46.83 -6.10
C ASN A 382 -2.12 -47.78 -5.07
N PRO A 383 -2.09 -49.12 -5.26
CA PRO A 383 -2.68 -50.06 -4.31
C PRO A 383 -2.01 -50.07 -2.93
N ASN A 384 -0.79 -49.53 -2.82
CA ASN A 384 -0.01 -49.47 -1.58
C ASN A 384 -0.07 -48.08 -0.90
N TYR A 385 -0.88 -47.14 -1.40
CA TYR A 385 -1.00 -45.80 -0.82
C TYR A 385 -1.58 -45.87 0.60
N GLN A 386 -0.79 -45.47 1.59
CA GLN A 386 -1.15 -45.53 3.01
C GLN A 386 -1.67 -44.19 3.56
N GLY A 387 -1.76 -43.16 2.72
CA GLY A 387 -1.98 -41.77 3.12
C GLY A 387 -0.66 -40.99 3.20
N ILE A 388 -0.75 -39.68 3.40
CA ILE A 388 0.40 -38.87 3.82
C ILE A 388 0.76 -39.29 5.25
N TRP A 389 2.04 -39.56 5.53
CA TRP A 389 2.47 -39.93 6.87
C TRP A 389 2.45 -38.73 7.82
N SER A 390 2.10 -38.97 9.07
CA SER A 390 2.20 -38.00 10.16
C SER A 390 2.67 -38.74 11.42
N PRO A 391 3.55 -38.15 12.25
CA PRO A 391 4.04 -38.80 13.47
C PRO A 391 2.91 -39.16 14.43
N GLN A 392 3.10 -40.20 15.24
CA GLN A 392 2.18 -40.53 16.31
C GLN A 392 2.07 -39.37 17.31
N LYS A 393 0.84 -39.02 17.68
CA LYS A 393 0.55 -38.04 18.73
C LYS A 393 0.76 -38.65 20.12
N ILE A 394 1.54 -37.97 20.95
CA ILE A 394 1.84 -38.32 22.34
C ILE A 394 1.37 -37.20 23.29
N PRO A 395 1.02 -37.52 24.55
CA PRO A 395 0.67 -36.50 25.54
C PRO A 395 1.84 -35.54 25.78
N ASN A 396 1.57 -34.24 25.71
CA ASN A 396 2.59 -33.21 25.85
C ASN A 396 3.06 -33.12 27.33
N PRO A 397 4.36 -33.36 27.64
CA PRO A 397 4.86 -33.32 29.02
C PRO A 397 4.79 -31.93 29.65
N ASP A 398 4.92 -30.88 28.82
CA ASP A 398 4.91 -29.50 29.27
C ASP A 398 3.49 -28.93 29.39
N TYR A 399 2.46 -29.64 28.90
CA TYR A 399 1.05 -29.23 28.95
C TYR A 399 0.60 -28.63 30.28
N PHE A 400 0.12 -27.38 30.25
CA PHE A 400 -0.51 -26.70 31.38
C PHE A 400 -1.82 -26.04 30.93
N GLU A 401 -2.65 -25.67 31.91
CA GLU A 401 -3.94 -25.02 31.69
C GLU A 401 -4.01 -23.79 32.61
N ASP A 402 -3.85 -22.61 32.02
CA ASP A 402 -4.09 -21.31 32.64
C ASP A 402 -5.43 -20.76 32.13
N ALA A 403 -6.25 -20.26 33.06
CA ALA A 403 -7.56 -19.66 32.77
C ALA A 403 -7.57 -18.14 32.89
N HIS A 404 -6.51 -17.54 33.46
CA HIS A 404 -6.43 -16.10 33.76
C HIS A 404 -5.09 -15.48 33.31
N PRO A 405 -4.66 -15.63 32.05
CA PRO A 405 -3.44 -14.98 31.53
C PRO A 405 -3.44 -13.46 31.63
N PHE A 406 -4.58 -12.82 31.90
CA PHE A 406 -4.63 -11.41 32.30
C PHE A 406 -3.78 -11.11 33.55
N GLN A 407 -3.59 -12.05 34.48
CA GLN A 407 -2.83 -11.87 35.73
C GLN A 407 -1.30 -11.87 35.50
N MET A 408 -0.85 -10.89 34.72
CA MET A 408 0.54 -10.70 34.30
C MET A 408 1.41 -10.05 35.40
N THR A 409 2.72 -9.94 35.16
CA THR A 409 3.65 -9.22 36.03
C THR A 409 3.30 -7.73 36.12
N THR A 410 3.23 -7.21 37.34
CA THR A 410 3.05 -5.76 37.65
C THR A 410 3.95 -4.89 36.79
N VAL A 411 3.43 -3.75 36.30
CA VAL A 411 4.19 -2.76 35.52
C VAL A 411 4.57 -1.59 36.42
N ASP A 412 5.84 -1.21 36.40
CA ASP A 412 6.40 -0.13 37.22
C ASP A 412 6.95 1.05 36.39
N ALA A 413 7.34 0.81 35.13
CA ALA A 413 7.88 1.82 34.23
C ALA A 413 7.41 1.63 32.77
N MET A 414 7.55 2.66 31.95
CA MET A 414 7.31 2.64 30.50
C MET A 414 8.60 3.02 29.76
N GLY A 415 8.87 2.41 28.62
CA GLY A 415 10.03 2.75 27.79
C GLY A 415 9.82 2.58 26.30
N LEU A 416 10.54 3.36 25.52
CA LEU A 416 10.66 3.27 24.06
C LEU A 416 12.06 2.71 23.77
N GLU A 417 12.16 1.45 23.36
CA GLU A 417 13.40 0.84 22.86
C GLU A 417 13.20 0.51 21.39
N LEU A 418 13.79 1.33 20.51
CA LEU A 418 13.44 1.39 19.10
C LEU A 418 14.70 1.39 18.22
N TRP A 419 14.65 0.61 17.13
CA TRP A 419 15.51 0.78 15.97
C TRP A 419 14.74 1.49 14.87
N SER A 420 15.37 2.43 14.16
CA SER A 420 14.78 3.05 12.96
C SER A 420 15.82 3.47 11.93
N MET A 421 15.46 3.28 10.65
CA MET A 421 16.15 3.81 9.48
C MET A 421 15.61 5.18 9.05
N THR A 422 14.49 5.65 9.59
CA THR A 422 13.96 7.01 9.37
C THR A 422 13.94 7.81 10.67
N SER A 423 14.08 9.13 10.55
CA SER A 423 14.01 10.07 11.67
C SER A 423 12.73 10.89 11.63
N ASN A 424 12.56 11.75 12.64
CA ASN A 424 11.40 12.60 12.88
C ASN A 424 10.10 11.82 13.14
N ILE A 425 10.21 10.61 13.70
CA ILE A 425 9.08 9.93 14.33
C ILE A 425 8.73 10.70 15.61
N TYR A 426 7.51 11.19 15.69
CA TYR A 426 6.98 12.02 16.77
C TYR A 426 6.04 11.19 17.65
N PHE A 427 6.19 11.30 18.97
CA PHE A 427 5.42 10.58 19.98
C PHE A 427 4.82 11.56 21.00
N ASP A 428 3.57 11.35 21.38
CA ASP A 428 2.86 12.32 22.23
C ASP A 428 1.64 11.74 22.99
N ASN A 429 1.08 12.53 23.91
CA ASN A 429 -0.17 12.30 24.65
C ASN A 429 -0.28 10.90 25.24
N PHE A 430 0.83 10.39 25.81
CA PHE A 430 0.88 9.12 26.51
C PHE A 430 -0.04 9.15 27.73
N ILE A 431 -0.91 8.15 27.87
CA ILE A 431 -1.75 7.93 29.05
C ILE A 431 -1.86 6.44 29.37
N ILE A 432 -1.75 6.11 30.66
CA ILE A 432 -2.03 4.78 31.19
C ILE A 432 -3.10 4.91 32.28
N CYS A 433 -4.25 4.26 32.08
CA CYS A 433 -5.42 4.34 32.96
C CYS A 433 -6.21 3.02 32.97
N SER A 434 -7.30 2.95 33.74
CA SER A 434 -8.19 1.78 33.78
C SER A 434 -9.57 2.01 33.16
N ASP A 435 -10.01 3.26 33.03
CA ASP A 435 -11.36 3.61 32.59
C ASP A 435 -11.36 4.17 31.16
N LYS A 436 -12.10 3.54 30.25
CA LYS A 436 -12.09 3.92 28.83
C LYS A 436 -12.57 5.36 28.62
N GLU A 437 -13.55 5.82 29.41
CA GLU A 437 -14.02 7.21 29.34
C GLU A 437 -12.93 8.24 29.65
N VAL A 438 -11.90 7.90 30.43
CA VAL A 438 -10.77 8.81 30.73
C VAL A 438 -9.85 8.90 29.52
N ALA A 439 -9.52 7.76 28.90
CA ALA A 439 -8.74 7.70 27.66
C ALA A 439 -9.47 8.36 26.47
N ASP A 440 -10.79 8.18 26.37
CA ASP A 440 -11.62 8.74 25.28
C ASP A 440 -11.73 10.26 25.36
N ARG A 441 -11.84 10.84 26.57
CA ARG A 441 -11.84 12.30 26.77
C ARG A 441 -10.46 12.88 26.51
N TRP A 442 -9.40 12.26 27.06
CA TRP A 442 -8.01 12.63 26.76
C TRP A 442 -7.71 12.60 25.25
N ALA A 443 -8.23 11.60 24.53
CA ALA A 443 -8.15 11.49 23.08
C ALA A 443 -8.92 12.58 22.33
N ALA A 444 -10.02 13.10 22.90
CA ALA A 444 -10.78 14.20 22.30
C ALA A 444 -10.09 15.55 22.51
N ASP A 445 -9.61 15.81 23.73
CA ASP A 445 -8.96 17.06 24.13
C ASP A 445 -7.57 17.24 23.48
N GLY A 446 -6.78 16.16 23.39
CA GLY A 446 -5.48 16.14 22.71
C GLY A 446 -5.63 15.85 21.21
N TRP A 447 -5.45 14.58 20.81
CA TRP A 447 -5.48 14.11 19.42
C TRP A 447 -6.65 14.64 18.58
N GLY A 448 -7.87 14.67 19.15
CA GLY A 448 -9.07 15.16 18.47
C GLY A 448 -8.95 16.63 18.06
N PHE A 449 -8.37 17.47 18.92
CA PHE A 449 -8.07 18.86 18.60
C PHE A 449 -7.04 19.00 17.48
N LYS A 450 -5.94 18.23 17.54
CA LYS A 450 -4.92 18.19 16.47
C LYS A 450 -5.52 17.73 15.13
N LYS A 451 -6.39 16.72 15.16
CA LYS A 451 -7.10 16.19 13.99
C LYS A 451 -8.08 17.19 13.40
N MET A 452 -8.78 17.99 14.21
CA MET A 452 -9.61 19.09 13.72
C MET A 452 -8.76 20.18 13.02
N ILE A 453 -7.62 20.58 13.61
CA ILE A 453 -6.71 21.55 12.99
C ILE A 453 -6.12 21.02 11.68
N ALA A 454 -5.66 19.77 11.65
CA ALA A 454 -5.17 19.13 10.43
C ALA A 454 -6.26 19.07 9.34
N SER A 455 -7.49 18.68 9.70
CA SER A 455 -8.63 18.63 8.77
C SER A 455 -9.05 20.01 8.26
N ALA A 456 -8.84 21.08 9.03
CA ALA A 456 -9.12 22.46 8.64
C ALA A 456 -8.00 23.08 7.76
N ASN A 457 -6.76 22.60 7.92
CA ASN A 457 -5.61 22.98 7.10
C ASN A 457 -5.53 22.19 5.78
N GLU A 458 -6.15 21.00 5.69
CA GLU A 458 -6.20 20.22 4.45
C GLU A 458 -6.83 21.06 3.32
N PRO A 459 -6.15 21.22 2.17
CA PRO A 459 -6.66 22.04 1.09
C PRO A 459 -7.93 21.39 0.54
N GLY A 460 -9.08 21.98 0.84
CA GLY A 460 -10.38 21.47 0.38
C GLY A 460 -10.42 21.32 -1.15
N MET A 461 -11.26 20.41 -1.64
CA MET A 461 -11.24 19.93 -3.04
C MET A 461 -11.15 21.04 -4.11
N PHE A 462 -11.79 22.20 -3.90
CA PHE A 462 -11.66 23.36 -4.79
C PHE A 462 -10.22 23.93 -4.85
N SER A 463 -9.54 24.02 -3.71
CA SER A 463 -8.13 24.45 -3.64
C SER A 463 -7.21 23.46 -4.37
N GLN A 464 -7.43 22.15 -4.21
CA GLN A 464 -6.66 21.13 -4.93
C GLN A 464 -6.86 21.23 -6.45
N LEU A 465 -8.10 21.45 -6.91
CA LEU A 465 -8.40 21.67 -8.32
C LEU A 465 -7.71 22.94 -8.85
N VAL A 466 -7.75 24.06 -8.11
CA VAL A 466 -7.06 25.30 -8.49
C VAL A 466 -5.56 25.09 -8.60
N THR A 467 -4.90 24.52 -7.58
CA THR A 467 -3.45 24.27 -7.61
C THR A 467 -3.05 23.31 -8.73
N ALA A 468 -3.82 22.24 -8.98
CA ALA A 468 -3.57 21.33 -10.10
C ALA A 468 -3.67 22.05 -11.46
N ALA A 469 -4.59 23.01 -11.61
CA ALA A 469 -4.73 23.80 -12.83
C ALA A 469 -3.72 24.97 -12.95
N GLU A 470 -3.09 25.40 -11.85
CA GLU A 470 -1.90 26.26 -11.88
C GLU A 470 -0.66 25.48 -12.36
N GLU A 471 -0.45 24.24 -11.89
CA GLU A 471 0.59 23.35 -12.43
C GLU A 471 0.35 22.94 -13.89
N ARG A 472 -0.93 22.77 -14.27
CA ARG A 472 -1.35 22.27 -15.59
C ARG A 472 -2.43 23.18 -16.19
N PRO A 473 -2.06 24.29 -16.86
CA PRO A 473 -3.00 25.30 -17.37
C PRO A 473 -4.10 24.79 -18.32
N TRP A 474 -3.93 23.62 -18.95
CA TRP A 474 -4.96 22.99 -19.78
C TRP A 474 -6.14 22.43 -18.96
N LEU A 475 -5.97 22.15 -17.67
CA LEU A 475 -7.06 21.71 -16.79
C LEU A 475 -8.12 22.81 -16.59
N TRP A 476 -7.74 24.09 -16.63
CA TRP A 476 -8.72 25.20 -16.64
C TRP A 476 -9.69 25.09 -17.80
N ILE A 477 -9.24 24.69 -18.99
CA ILE A 477 -10.10 24.50 -20.17
C ILE A 477 -11.11 23.39 -19.89
N ILE A 478 -10.67 22.26 -19.30
CA ILE A 478 -11.54 21.15 -18.94
C ILE A 478 -12.54 21.55 -17.87
N TYR A 479 -12.11 22.23 -16.79
CA TYR A 479 -13.01 22.65 -15.71
C TYR A 479 -14.06 23.67 -16.18
N ILE A 480 -13.66 24.62 -17.04
CA ILE A 480 -14.59 25.55 -17.66
C ILE A 480 -15.59 24.78 -18.54
N LEU A 481 -15.14 23.81 -19.33
CA LEU A 481 -16.00 23.03 -20.23
C LEU A 481 -16.96 22.10 -19.45
N THR A 482 -16.52 21.44 -18.38
CA THR A 482 -17.37 20.59 -17.53
C THR A 482 -18.38 21.38 -16.69
N LEU A 483 -18.09 22.65 -16.37
CA LEU A 483 -19.07 23.55 -15.72
C LEU A 483 -20.01 24.20 -16.74
N ALA A 484 -19.50 24.61 -17.90
CA ALA A 484 -20.25 25.34 -18.92
C ALA A 484 -21.19 24.44 -19.75
N LEU A 485 -20.87 23.15 -19.96
CA LEU A 485 -21.80 22.21 -20.61
C LEU A 485 -23.13 22.06 -19.87
N PRO A 486 -23.19 21.67 -18.59
CA PRO A 486 -24.46 21.51 -17.87
C PRO A 486 -25.19 22.84 -17.67
N ILE A 487 -24.48 23.95 -17.46
CA ILE A 487 -25.10 25.28 -17.40
C ILE A 487 -25.69 25.68 -18.76
N GLY A 488 -24.95 25.45 -19.85
CA GLY A 488 -25.38 25.74 -21.22
C GLY A 488 -26.59 24.91 -21.63
N MET A 489 -26.56 23.59 -21.42
CA MET A 489 -27.72 22.71 -21.63
C MET A 489 -28.90 23.13 -20.74
N GLY A 490 -28.66 23.49 -19.48
CA GLY A 490 -29.66 24.00 -18.56
C GLY A 490 -30.35 25.27 -19.06
N ILE A 491 -29.60 26.24 -19.58
CA ILE A 491 -30.14 27.46 -20.19
C ILE A 491 -30.92 27.13 -21.47
N LEU A 492 -30.39 26.24 -22.32
CA LEU A 492 -30.98 25.88 -23.61
C LEU A 492 -32.29 25.09 -23.46
N PHE A 493 -32.44 24.28 -22.40
CA PHE A 493 -33.70 23.60 -22.06
C PHE A 493 -34.67 24.44 -21.20
N CYS A 494 -34.18 25.38 -20.39
CA CYS A 494 -35.03 26.18 -19.49
C CYS A 494 -35.48 27.55 -20.07
N TRP A 495 -34.98 27.99 -21.22
CA TRP A 495 -35.51 29.18 -21.90
C TRP A 495 -36.71 28.84 -22.80
N PRO A 496 -37.91 29.40 -22.53
CA PRO A 496 -39.09 29.11 -23.33
C PRO A 496 -38.98 29.76 -24.71
N SER A 497 -39.16 28.95 -25.76
CA SER A 497 -39.22 29.45 -27.14
C SER A 497 -40.41 30.41 -27.30
N LYS A 498 -40.10 31.67 -27.61
CA LYS A 498 -41.13 32.67 -27.94
C LYS A 498 -41.74 32.32 -29.28
N LYS A 499 -43.04 32.05 -29.29
CA LYS A 499 -43.83 32.00 -30.52
C LYS A 499 -43.79 33.37 -31.19
N MET A 500 -43.68 33.39 -32.50
CA MET A 500 -44.08 34.55 -33.31
C MET A 500 -45.55 34.36 -33.66
N ASP A 501 -46.41 35.21 -33.11
CA ASP A 501 -47.79 35.34 -33.56
C ASP A 501 -47.81 36.40 -34.67
N ASP A 502 -48.06 35.98 -35.92
CA ASP A 502 -48.40 36.88 -37.02
C ASP A 502 -49.93 36.94 -37.16
N ASP A 503 -50.48 38.15 -37.09
CA ASP A 503 -51.92 38.39 -36.90
C ASP A 503 -52.70 38.29 -38.22
N ILE A 504 -53.80 37.51 -38.24
CA ILE A 504 -54.65 37.33 -39.43
C ILE A 504 -55.93 38.16 -39.27
N ASP A 505 -55.98 39.34 -39.89
CA ASP A 505 -57.21 40.13 -40.02
C ASP A 505 -57.79 40.11 -41.45
N TYR A 506 -59.11 40.29 -41.55
CA TYR A 506 -59.95 39.87 -42.68
C TYR A 506 -60.22 40.97 -43.72
N LYS A 507 -60.22 40.59 -45.01
CA LYS A 507 -61.36 40.87 -45.91
C LYS A 507 -61.43 40.04 -47.20
N LYS A 508 -62.67 39.81 -47.64
CA LYS A 508 -63.08 39.29 -48.97
C LYS A 508 -62.70 40.30 -50.07
N THR A 509 -62.50 39.96 -51.34
CA THR A 509 -63.48 39.31 -52.25
C THR A 509 -62.89 38.69 -53.54
N ASP A 510 -63.51 37.58 -53.97
CA ASP A 510 -63.88 37.19 -55.36
C ASP A 510 -62.84 36.84 -56.48
N LEU A 511 -63.15 35.70 -57.14
CA LEU A 511 -62.96 35.36 -58.58
C LEU A 511 -61.57 34.97 -59.20
N ALA A 512 -61.25 33.67 -59.09
CA ALA A 512 -60.98 32.71 -60.19
C ALA A 512 -59.74 32.76 -61.14
N LYS A 513 -58.92 31.66 -61.07
CA LYS A 513 -58.18 30.93 -62.15
C LYS A 513 -56.89 31.57 -62.78
N PRO A 514 -55.95 30.80 -63.44
CA PRO A 514 -55.20 29.61 -62.94
C PRO A 514 -53.74 29.42 -63.53
N ILE A 515 -53.06 28.27 -63.25
CA ILE A 515 -51.96 27.57 -64.00
C ILE A 515 -50.45 27.99 -63.84
N THR A 516 -49.71 27.15 -63.08
CA THR A 516 -48.49 26.30 -63.33
C THR A 516 -47.23 26.71 -64.18
N LYS A 517 -46.07 26.11 -63.78
CA LYS A 517 -44.71 25.94 -64.43
C LYS A 517 -43.76 27.17 -64.40
N GLY A 518 -42.41 27.03 -64.46
CA GLY A 518 -41.50 25.86 -64.48
C GLY A 518 -40.07 26.18 -65.04
N GLU A 519 -39.10 25.24 -64.92
CA GLU A 519 -37.75 25.19 -65.59
C GLU A 519 -36.65 26.23 -65.20
N LEU A 520 -35.31 26.02 -65.42
CA LEU A 520 -34.38 24.85 -65.33
C LEU A 520 -32.89 25.26 -65.67
N GLU A 521 -31.88 24.46 -65.25
CA GLU A 521 -30.53 24.22 -65.91
C GLU A 521 -29.50 25.39 -66.09
N GLN A 522 -28.17 25.22 -66.30
CA GLN A 522 -27.27 24.05 -66.54
C GLN A 522 -25.75 24.30 -66.22
N GLU A 523 -24.99 23.21 -65.94
CA GLU A 523 -23.54 22.81 -66.13
C GLU A 523 -22.37 23.82 -66.44
N ILE A 524 -21.04 23.55 -66.25
CA ILE A 524 -20.16 22.64 -65.41
C ILE A 524 -18.63 22.88 -65.72
N SER A 525 -17.68 22.28 -64.94
CA SER A 525 -16.29 21.81 -65.32
C SER A 525 -14.98 22.52 -64.85
N GLU A 526 -14.20 21.79 -64.01
CA GLU A 526 -12.71 21.56 -63.95
C GLU A 526 -11.57 22.62 -63.73
N LYS A 527 -10.72 22.29 -62.71
CA LYS A 527 -9.22 22.29 -62.58
C LYS A 527 -8.31 23.57 -62.60
N ASP A 528 -7.44 23.62 -61.57
CA ASP A 528 -6.02 24.05 -61.49
C ASP A 528 -5.47 25.31 -62.19
N GLU A 529 -5.16 26.40 -61.43
CA GLU A 529 -3.79 27.01 -61.30
C GLU A 529 -3.72 28.34 -60.49
N ILE A 530 -2.81 28.40 -59.50
CA ILE A 530 -1.85 29.50 -59.17
C ILE A 530 -2.32 30.92 -58.68
N LYS A 531 -1.78 31.30 -57.48
CA LYS A 531 -1.48 32.64 -56.88
C LYS A 531 -2.57 33.52 -56.23
N LYS A 532 -2.25 33.94 -55.00
CA LYS A 532 -2.55 35.29 -54.48
C LYS A 532 -1.61 36.30 -55.15
N THR A 533 -2.12 37.46 -55.57
CA THR A 533 -1.88 38.06 -56.90
C THR A 533 -2.53 37.22 -58.02
N ASN A 534 -3.87 37.17 -58.14
CA ASN A 534 -4.93 38.11 -57.68
C ASN A 534 -6.27 37.40 -57.34
N GLU A 535 -7.15 38.06 -56.55
CA GLU A 535 -8.65 37.92 -56.49
C GLU A 535 -9.35 36.60 -56.01
N ASN A 536 -10.46 36.74 -55.24
CA ASN A 536 -11.61 35.80 -55.02
C ASN A 536 -11.44 34.45 -54.22
N ILE A 537 -12.51 33.66 -53.89
CA ILE A 537 -13.72 33.93 -53.01
C ILE A 537 -14.49 32.61 -52.59
N ASP A 538 -15.20 32.63 -51.43
CA ASP A 538 -16.29 31.75 -50.88
C ASP A 538 -16.17 30.20 -50.69
N GLU A 539 -17.25 29.59 -50.13
CA GLU A 539 -17.40 28.29 -49.41
C GLU A 539 -18.33 27.28 -50.17
N GLY A 540 -18.79 26.11 -49.69
CA GLY A 540 -18.77 25.40 -48.38
C GLY A 540 -19.60 24.08 -48.41
N GLY A 541 -19.69 23.31 -47.30
CA GLY A 541 -20.37 21.98 -47.20
C GLY A 541 -19.52 20.81 -47.75
N GLY A 542 -19.74 19.51 -47.50
CA GLY A 542 -20.81 18.72 -46.85
C GLY A 542 -20.40 17.21 -46.84
N GLU A 543 -21.22 16.14 -46.75
CA GLU A 543 -22.59 15.83 -46.27
C GLU A 543 -22.97 14.42 -46.86
N ASP A 544 -23.53 13.37 -46.21
CA ASP A 544 -23.52 12.81 -44.82
C ASP A 544 -24.15 11.35 -44.85
N ASP A 545 -24.52 10.74 -43.70
CA ASP A 545 -25.47 9.59 -43.45
C ASP A 545 -25.10 8.09 -43.73
N ASP A 546 -25.68 7.04 -43.07
CA ASP A 546 -26.36 6.80 -41.75
C ASP A 546 -26.71 5.27 -41.54
N TYR A 547 -27.30 4.86 -40.40
CA TYR A 547 -27.94 3.55 -40.00
C TYR A 547 -27.03 2.34 -39.61
N GLU A 548 -27.03 1.84 -38.36
CA GLU A 548 -27.93 0.86 -37.66
C GLU A 548 -27.61 -0.64 -38.00
N GLU A 549 -27.84 -1.67 -37.15
CA GLU A 549 -28.71 -1.89 -35.98
C GLU A 549 -28.13 -2.96 -34.98
N GLU A 550 -28.85 -3.26 -33.88
CA GLU A 550 -28.82 -4.35 -32.85
C GLU A 550 -28.13 -5.74 -33.14
N ASN A 551 -27.87 -6.72 -32.24
CA ASN A 551 -27.81 -6.97 -30.76
C ASN A 551 -26.87 -8.24 -30.56
N ASP A 552 -26.73 -9.07 -29.50
CA ASP A 552 -27.39 -9.40 -28.20
C ASP A 552 -26.35 -10.03 -27.22
N THR A 553 -26.79 -10.44 -26.03
CA THR A 553 -26.11 -11.15 -24.91
C THR A 553 -25.66 -12.61 -25.16
N ALA A 554 -24.61 -13.10 -24.45
CA ALA A 554 -24.74 -14.11 -23.36
C ALA A 554 -23.43 -14.84 -22.90
N GLU A 555 -23.34 -15.08 -21.58
CA GLU A 555 -22.65 -16.16 -20.81
C GLU A 555 -21.17 -16.62 -21.01
N ARG A 556 -20.43 -16.65 -19.86
CA ARG A 556 -19.42 -17.66 -19.40
C ARG A 556 -18.06 -17.78 -20.15
N SER A 557 -16.93 -18.16 -19.52
CA SER A 557 -16.63 -18.65 -18.15
C SER A 557 -15.29 -18.07 -17.62
N GLN A 558 -14.98 -18.29 -16.33
CA GLN A 558 -13.62 -18.14 -15.77
C GLN A 558 -12.77 -19.39 -16.02
N GLU A 559 -11.45 -19.23 -16.11
CA GLU A 559 -10.47 -20.29 -15.82
C GLU A 559 -9.16 -19.63 -15.32
N GLU A 560 -8.42 -20.34 -14.47
CA GLU A 560 -7.27 -19.80 -13.71
C GLU A 560 -5.95 -20.40 -14.23
N GLU A 561 -4.90 -19.59 -14.43
CA GLU A 561 -3.54 -20.09 -14.73
C GLU A 561 -2.67 -20.09 -13.47
N ASP A 562 -2.60 -21.25 -12.82
CA ASP A 562 -1.62 -21.54 -11.78
C ASP A 562 -0.22 -21.75 -12.40
N LYS A 563 0.84 -21.21 -11.78
CA LYS A 563 2.23 -21.38 -12.26
C LYS A 563 3.20 -21.71 -11.14
N SER A 564 3.25 -22.99 -10.78
CA SER A 564 4.38 -23.58 -10.06
C SER A 564 5.60 -23.75 -10.98
N HIS A 565 6.79 -23.38 -10.52
CA HIS A 565 8.04 -23.92 -11.05
C HIS A 565 8.98 -24.32 -9.91
N SER A 566 9.59 -25.49 -10.03
CA SER A 566 10.34 -26.16 -8.97
C SER A 566 11.79 -25.70 -8.84
N GLU A 567 12.28 -25.73 -7.60
CA GLU A 567 13.71 -25.74 -7.27
C GLU A 567 14.29 -27.16 -7.48
N GLU A 568 15.57 -27.25 -7.85
CA GLU A 568 16.32 -28.52 -7.90
C GLU A 568 17.59 -28.37 -7.04
N ASP A 569 17.79 -29.31 -6.12
CA ASP A 569 18.91 -29.32 -5.16
C ASP A 569 19.47 -30.76 -5.10
N GLU A 570 20.78 -30.95 -5.34
CA GLU A 570 21.45 -32.26 -5.19
C GLU A 570 22.60 -32.20 -4.17
N MET A 571 22.53 -33.07 -3.17
CA MET A 571 23.50 -33.19 -2.07
C MET A 571 24.75 -33.98 -2.47
N ARG A 572 25.88 -33.72 -1.78
CA ARG A 572 26.64 -34.77 -1.06
C ARG A 572 27.77 -34.26 -0.15
N GLU A 573 27.85 -34.83 1.04
CA GLU A 573 29.03 -34.88 1.93
C GLU A 573 29.96 -36.06 1.50
N ALA A 574 31.14 -36.36 2.07
CA ALA A 574 31.79 -35.91 3.30
C ALA A 574 33.34 -36.16 3.27
N ASP A 575 33.96 -35.97 4.45
CA ASP A 575 35.15 -36.68 5.01
C ASP A 575 36.56 -36.02 4.96
N GLU A 576 37.40 -36.38 5.94
CA GLU A 576 38.56 -35.57 6.43
C GLU A 576 39.96 -35.98 5.92
N SER A 577 40.93 -35.04 5.89
CA SER A 577 42.08 -35.01 6.84
C SER A 577 43.31 -34.14 6.43
N THR A 578 43.79 -33.35 7.41
CA THR A 578 45.17 -32.85 7.67
C THR A 578 46.17 -32.52 6.52
N GLY A 579 46.63 -31.26 6.45
CA GLY A 579 47.90 -30.88 5.81
C GLY A 579 48.18 -29.37 5.71
N SER A 580 49.22 -28.86 6.38
CA SER A 580 49.59 -27.43 6.39
C SER A 580 50.63 -27.04 5.33
N VAL A 581 50.60 -25.79 4.83
CA VAL A 581 51.73 -24.82 4.78
C VAL A 581 51.41 -23.56 3.92
N ASP A 582 51.76 -22.38 4.46
CA ASP A 582 52.01 -21.03 3.89
C ASP A 582 51.41 -20.54 2.55
N GLY A 583 50.84 -19.31 2.58
CA GLY A 583 50.78 -18.42 1.40
C GLY A 583 49.58 -17.44 1.35
N PRO A 584 49.75 -16.11 1.54
CA PRO A 584 48.64 -15.15 1.49
C PRO A 584 48.37 -14.59 0.09
N ALA A 585 47.23 -14.96 -0.51
CA ALA A 585 46.70 -14.34 -1.73
C ALA A 585 45.74 -13.17 -1.41
N LYS A 586 45.79 -12.08 -2.19
CA LYS A 586 44.97 -10.88 -1.97
C LYS A 586 43.62 -11.00 -2.67
N SER A 587 42.52 -10.68 -1.98
CA SER A 587 41.20 -10.52 -2.61
C SER A 587 41.11 -9.20 -3.38
N VAL A 588 40.62 -9.27 -4.62
CA VAL A 588 40.44 -8.09 -5.50
C VAL A 588 39.01 -7.56 -5.36
N ARG A 589 38.88 -6.28 -4.98
CA ARG A 589 37.58 -5.59 -4.90
C ARG A 589 37.04 -5.30 -6.31
N LYS A 590 35.89 -5.87 -6.67
CA LYS A 590 35.06 -5.35 -7.77
C LYS A 590 34.62 -3.91 -7.45
N ARG A 591 34.73 -3.01 -8.41
CA ARG A 591 34.35 -1.59 -8.28
C ARG A 591 33.22 -1.29 -9.26
N ARG A 592 32.08 -0.77 -8.79
CA ARG A 592 31.01 -0.29 -9.67
C ARG A 592 31.49 0.96 -10.42
N VAL A 593 31.23 1.00 -11.73
CA VAL A 593 31.42 2.20 -12.57
C VAL A 593 30.33 3.22 -12.24
N ARG A 594 30.65 4.51 -12.40
CA ARG A 594 29.75 5.64 -12.22
C ARG A 594 29.28 6.08 -13.61
N LYS A 595 27.98 6.36 -13.80
CA LYS A 595 27.52 7.11 -14.97
C LYS A 595 27.87 8.58 -14.77
N ASP A 596 28.38 9.19 -15.84
CA ASP A 596 28.04 10.53 -16.26
C ASP A 596 27.11 10.41 -17.49
#